data_AF-A0A077ZTM7-F1
#
_entry.id   AF-A0A077ZTM7-F1
#
_cell.length_a   1.000
_cell.length_b   1.000
_cell.length_c   1.000
_cell.angle_alpha   90.00
_cell.angle_beta   90.00
_cell.angle_gamma   90.00
#
_symmetry.space_group_name_H-M   'P 1'
#
loop_
_entity.id
_entity.type
_entity.pdbx_description
1 polymer ?
#
loop_
_entity_poly.entity_id
_entity_poly.type
_entity_poly.pdbx_seq_one_letter_code
_entity_poly.pdbx_strand_id
1 'polypeptide(L)'
;MEGSNFNNNNNMYDNSQDRRLNRSPDYGSARQEQDPSHENLLGGRGVYQDSRGEYDLTHQMYIRIVLIILSIILLTVVSLSQSFLLNEKVACMEDRLFDLTEGLNSYFAQNDRMRDAFLIICGLLMDIMVLTQFYRFARYGTSWRLPIAMFAFYIFRALVQQLFWMRYPDGYLWDFPGFYSITVPYGKTNDFFFSGHIGCCVIQIFEFKANNWNKFAYFSLVTCALQFALMICLRGHYFIDLVSGIVFGHYFWMLAEKYSYLVDVYIFRIPFHKRFPYFSHACGNCQHPIQLWATPHSENHYLRSAEMGGLNINSQQESHLAESLHEH
;
A
#
# COMPACT_ATOMS: atom_id res chain seq x y z
N MET A 1 25.67 -14.90 44.71
CA MET A 1 26.06 -13.58 45.27
C MET A 1 25.79 -12.55 44.19
N GLU A 2 25.15 -11.46 44.62
CA GLU A 2 24.93 -10.19 43.92
C GLU A 2 23.97 -10.20 42.70
N GLY A 3 22.72 -9.86 43.02
CA GLY A 3 21.78 -9.31 42.06
C GLY A 3 21.95 -7.79 41.96
N SER A 4 21.60 -7.24 40.80
CA SER A 4 21.46 -5.80 40.59
C SER A 4 20.14 -5.51 39.88
N ASN A 5 19.27 -4.84 40.64
CA ASN A 5 18.06 -4.18 40.21
C ASN A 5 18.40 -3.03 39.26
N PHE A 6 17.77 -2.97 38.09
CA PHE A 6 17.68 -1.73 37.33
C PHE A 6 16.27 -1.15 37.45
N ASN A 7 16.18 -0.17 38.34
CA ASN A 7 15.14 0.85 38.39
C ASN A 7 15.12 1.62 37.06
N ASN A 8 13.95 1.76 36.45
CA ASN A 8 13.74 2.71 35.37
C ASN A 8 12.50 3.56 35.70
N ASN A 9 12.74 4.65 36.42
CA ASN A 9 11.80 5.76 36.57
C ASN A 9 12.33 6.89 35.68
N ASN A 10 11.56 7.28 34.67
CA ASN A 10 11.46 8.68 34.26
C ASN A 10 10.05 8.93 33.72
N ASN A 11 9.39 9.82 34.46
CA ASN A 11 8.07 10.37 34.23
C ASN A 11 8.04 11.31 33.02
N MET A 12 6.81 11.70 32.68
CA MET A 12 6.40 13.08 32.37
C MET A 12 6.20 13.39 30.88
N TYR A 13 5.00 13.10 30.37
CA TYR A 13 4.15 14.11 29.75
C TYR A 13 2.68 13.74 30.03
N ASP A 14 2.18 14.35 31.11
CA ASP A 14 0.77 14.54 31.41
C ASP A 14 0.27 15.71 30.55
N ASN A 15 -0.79 15.49 29.78
CA ASN A 15 -1.62 16.57 29.25
C ASN A 15 -3.09 16.13 29.39
N SER A 16 -3.52 16.18 30.64
CA SER A 16 -4.90 16.46 31.01
C SER A 16 -5.42 17.73 30.32
N GLN A 17 -6.57 17.63 29.68
CA GLN A 17 -7.75 18.50 29.83
C GLN A 17 -8.66 18.39 28.60
N ASP A 18 -9.65 17.50 28.67
CA ASP A 18 -11.01 17.79 28.20
C ASP A 18 -11.99 16.73 28.72
N ARG A 19 -12.33 16.87 30.00
CA ARG A 19 -13.57 16.32 30.56
C ARG A 19 -14.46 17.50 30.93
N ARG A 20 -15.35 17.88 30.02
CA ARG A 20 -16.52 18.69 30.36
C ARG A 20 -17.79 17.93 29.99
N LEU A 21 -18.51 17.58 31.06
CA LEU A 21 -19.96 17.63 31.20
C LEU A 21 -20.76 16.43 30.66
N ASN A 22 -20.91 15.45 31.55
CA ASN A 22 -22.17 14.77 31.84
C ASN A 22 -23.34 15.77 31.85
N ARG A 23 -24.30 15.59 30.93
CA ARG A 23 -25.72 15.84 31.18
C ARG A 23 -26.54 14.79 30.43
N SER A 24 -27.08 13.84 31.17
CA SER A 24 -28.25 13.07 30.75
C SER A 24 -29.46 14.01 30.65
N PRO A 25 -30.29 13.91 29.61
CA PRO A 25 -31.65 14.41 29.67
C PRO A 25 -32.57 13.30 30.20
N ASP A 26 -33.18 13.65 31.32
CA ASP A 26 -34.44 13.20 31.89
C ASP A 26 -35.46 12.71 30.84
N TYR A 27 -35.89 11.45 30.94
CA TYR A 27 -37.05 10.93 30.21
C TYR A 27 -38.31 11.31 31.00
N GLY A 28 -38.76 12.56 30.80
CA GLY A 28 -40.03 13.07 31.29
C GLY A 28 -41.18 12.67 30.37
N SER A 29 -42.11 11.91 30.92
CA SER A 29 -43.46 11.68 30.38
C SER A 29 -44.23 12.99 30.18
N ALA A 30 -44.93 13.15 29.04
CA ALA A 30 -46.37 13.45 28.98
C ALA A 30 -46.82 14.04 27.63
N ARG A 31 -48.04 13.63 27.26
CA ARG A 31 -49.04 14.28 26.39
C ARG A 31 -48.75 14.41 24.90
N GLN A 32 -49.42 13.52 24.17
CA GLN A 32 -49.96 13.77 22.83
C GLN A 32 -50.92 14.97 22.90
N GLU A 33 -50.57 16.03 22.19
CA GLU A 33 -51.48 17.09 21.77
C GLU A 33 -51.41 17.08 20.24
N GLN A 34 -52.51 16.68 19.60
CA GLN A 34 -52.66 16.64 18.15
C GLN A 34 -52.76 18.07 17.63
N ASP A 35 -51.70 18.56 16.99
CA ASP A 35 -51.68 19.86 16.29
C ASP A 35 -52.14 19.67 14.83
N PRO A 36 -53.28 20.26 14.40
CA PRO A 36 -53.79 20.18 13.04
C PRO A 36 -53.12 21.21 12.10
N SER A 37 -51.78 21.25 12.11
CA SER A 37 -50.96 22.09 11.22
C SER A 37 -50.16 21.27 10.20
N HIS A 38 -50.50 19.99 10.04
CA HIS A 38 -49.80 18.97 9.27
C HIS A 38 -49.98 19.03 7.74
N GLU A 39 -50.26 20.22 7.18
CA GLU A 39 -50.50 20.41 5.73
C GLU A 39 -49.64 21.53 5.09
N ASN A 40 -48.51 21.89 5.70
CA ASN A 40 -47.52 22.81 5.09
C ASN A 40 -46.05 22.34 5.17
N LEU A 41 -45.78 21.10 5.60
CA LEU A 41 -44.40 20.57 5.76
C LEU A 41 -43.87 19.75 4.57
N LEU A 42 -44.60 19.71 3.44
CA LEU A 42 -44.11 19.17 2.16
C LEU A 42 -43.64 20.26 1.17
N GLY A 43 -43.45 21.49 1.66
CA GLY A 43 -42.91 22.62 0.88
C GLY A 43 -41.40 22.84 1.03
N GLY A 44 -40.72 22.02 1.84
CA GLY A 44 -39.27 22.10 2.03
C GLY A 44 -38.52 21.34 0.93
N ARG A 45 -38.54 21.85 -0.31
CA ARG A 45 -37.43 21.61 -1.24
C ARG A 45 -36.20 22.28 -0.64
N GLY A 46 -35.61 21.65 0.37
CA GLY A 46 -34.23 21.86 0.74
C GLY A 46 -33.43 21.51 -0.49
N VAL A 47 -33.14 22.53 -1.29
CA VAL A 47 -32.09 22.50 -2.29
C VAL A 47 -30.86 22.08 -1.51
N TYR A 48 -30.53 20.80 -1.58
CA TYR A 48 -29.22 20.30 -1.22
C TYR A 48 -28.30 21.00 -2.21
N GLN A 49 -27.84 22.21 -1.86
CA GLN A 49 -26.72 22.85 -2.52
C GLN A 49 -25.58 21.87 -2.28
N ASP A 50 -25.31 21.05 -3.28
CA ASP A 50 -24.10 20.27 -3.36
C ASP A 50 -22.97 21.28 -3.29
N SER A 51 -22.39 21.48 -2.10
CA SER A 51 -21.20 22.31 -1.88
C SER A 51 -19.96 21.74 -2.56
N ARG A 52 -20.13 20.84 -3.53
CA ARG A 52 -19.17 20.63 -4.61
C ARG A 52 -19.22 21.89 -5.47
N GLY A 53 -18.32 22.83 -5.19
CA GLY A 53 -18.08 23.98 -6.07
C GLY A 53 -18.14 23.50 -7.52
N GLU A 54 -19.02 24.13 -8.32
CA GLU A 54 -19.30 23.71 -9.68
C GLU A 54 -17.97 23.47 -10.40
N TYR A 55 -17.82 22.25 -10.90
CA TYR A 55 -16.61 21.83 -11.58
C TYR A 55 -16.41 22.70 -12.82
N ASP A 56 -15.56 23.72 -12.72
CA ASP A 56 -15.30 24.62 -13.82
C ASP A 56 -14.49 23.90 -14.91
N LEU A 57 -15.22 23.37 -15.88
CA LEU A 57 -14.68 22.71 -17.07
C LEU A 57 -13.69 23.63 -17.81
N THR A 58 -13.91 24.94 -17.77
CA THR A 58 -13.05 25.94 -18.43
C THR A 58 -11.71 26.04 -17.70
N HIS A 59 -11.74 26.15 -16.37
CA HIS A 59 -10.52 26.15 -15.56
C HIS A 59 -9.70 24.87 -15.74
N GLN A 60 -10.37 23.71 -15.75
CA GLN A 60 -9.72 22.43 -16.02
C GLN A 60 -9.13 22.32 -17.42
N MET A 61 -9.83 22.84 -18.43
CA MET A 61 -9.33 22.87 -19.80
C MET A 61 -8.03 23.67 -19.87
N TYR A 62 -7.95 24.85 -19.22
CA TYR A 62 -6.72 25.64 -19.18
C TYR A 62 -5.58 24.89 -18.49
N ILE A 63 -5.83 24.24 -17.34
CA ILE A 63 -4.81 23.43 -16.67
C ILE A 63 -4.30 22.32 -17.60
N ARG A 64 -5.20 21.60 -18.29
CA ARG A 64 -4.83 20.53 -19.24
C ARG A 64 -4.00 21.08 -20.40
N ILE A 65 -4.38 22.23 -20.97
CA ILE A 65 -3.62 22.89 -22.04
C ILE A 65 -2.20 23.25 -21.57
N VAL A 66 -2.06 23.85 -20.38
CA VAL A 66 -0.76 24.18 -19.80
C VAL A 66 0.10 22.92 -19.62
N LEU A 67 -0.48 21.83 -19.10
CA LEU A 67 0.22 20.56 -18.95
C LEU A 67 0.64 19.96 -20.30
N ILE A 68 -0.19 20.07 -21.34
CA ILE A 68 0.14 19.62 -22.70
C ILE A 68 1.31 20.45 -23.26
N ILE A 69 1.27 21.77 -23.13
CA ILE A 69 2.35 22.65 -23.59
C ILE A 69 3.66 22.33 -22.87
N LEU A 70 3.63 22.20 -21.54
CA LEU A 70 4.80 21.82 -20.76
C LEU A 70 5.34 20.45 -21.17
N SER A 71 4.46 19.49 -21.46
CA SER A 71 4.85 18.16 -21.95
C SER A 71 5.50 18.24 -23.32
N ILE A 72 4.97 19.07 -24.24
CA ILE A 72 5.57 19.29 -25.56
C ILE A 72 6.94 19.96 -25.43
N ILE A 73 7.08 20.98 -24.57
CA ILE A 73 8.37 21.65 -24.32
C ILE A 73 9.37 20.63 -23.77
N LEU A 74 8.98 19.84 -22.77
CA LEU A 74 9.84 18.80 -22.20
C LEU A 74 10.26 17.77 -23.27
N LEU A 75 9.31 17.26 -24.05
CA LEU A 75 9.60 16.31 -25.14
C LEU A 75 10.52 16.92 -26.19
N THR A 76 10.34 18.20 -26.51
CA THR A 76 11.20 18.93 -27.44
C THR A 76 12.61 19.08 -26.87
N VAL A 77 12.74 19.47 -25.60
CA VAL A 77 14.03 19.58 -24.91
C VAL A 77 14.73 18.22 -24.87
N VAL A 78 14.02 17.14 -24.54
CA VAL A 78 14.58 15.78 -24.53
C VAL A 78 15.03 15.37 -25.94
N SER A 79 14.21 15.60 -26.96
CA SER A 79 14.53 15.25 -28.35
C SER A 79 15.73 16.04 -28.88
N LEU A 80 15.82 17.33 -28.53
CA LEU A 80 16.98 18.16 -28.87
C LEU A 80 18.21 17.79 -28.04
N SER A 81 18.03 17.36 -26.78
CA SER A 81 19.13 16.90 -25.93
C SER A 81 19.78 15.63 -26.44
N GLN A 82 19.03 14.74 -27.13
CA GLN A 82 19.60 13.58 -27.81
C GLN A 82 20.60 13.98 -28.90
N SER A 83 20.39 15.13 -29.58
CA SER A 83 21.35 15.69 -30.53
C SER A 83 22.65 16.17 -29.87
N PHE A 84 22.64 16.38 -28.55
CA PHE A 84 23.82 16.77 -27.75
C PHE A 84 24.44 15.59 -27.00
N LEU A 85 23.82 14.41 -26.99
CA LEU A 85 24.45 13.22 -26.44
C LEU A 85 25.63 12.84 -27.34
N LEU A 86 26.81 12.70 -26.72
CA LEU A 86 28.03 12.30 -27.42
C LEU A 86 27.76 11.01 -28.20
N ASN A 87 27.88 11.09 -29.52
CA ASN A 87 27.75 9.94 -30.42
C ASN A 87 29.07 9.14 -30.46
N GLU A 88 29.67 8.96 -29.28
CA GLU A 88 30.83 8.11 -29.13
C GLU A 88 30.37 6.66 -29.18
N LYS A 89 30.93 5.89 -30.12
CA LYS A 89 30.69 4.45 -30.17
C LYS A 89 31.35 3.83 -28.95
N VAL A 90 30.55 3.57 -27.91
CA VAL A 90 31.03 2.87 -26.71
C VAL A 90 31.34 1.42 -27.10
N ALA A 91 32.61 1.04 -27.05
CA ALA A 91 33.07 -0.28 -27.49
C ALA A 91 32.61 -1.43 -26.56
N CYS A 92 32.34 -1.10 -25.29
CA CYS A 92 31.91 -2.03 -24.25
C CYS A 92 30.81 -1.40 -23.38
N MET A 93 30.10 -2.24 -22.62
CA MET A 93 29.11 -1.76 -21.65
C MET A 93 29.82 -1.02 -20.52
N GLU A 94 29.51 0.25 -20.34
CA GLU A 94 30.12 1.12 -19.33
C GLU A 94 29.07 1.53 -18.28
N ASP A 95 29.42 1.43 -17.00
CA ASP A 95 28.60 1.90 -15.89
C ASP A 95 29.42 2.88 -15.04
N ARG A 96 29.11 4.17 -15.19
CA ARG A 96 29.81 5.26 -14.50
C ARG A 96 29.74 5.14 -12.98
N LEU A 97 28.75 4.43 -12.44
CA LEU A 97 28.65 4.22 -11.00
C LEU A 97 29.70 3.20 -10.50
N PHE A 98 30.12 2.27 -11.36
CA PHE A 98 31.25 1.38 -11.05
C PHE A 98 32.58 2.12 -11.06
N ASP A 99 32.77 3.10 -11.94
CA ASP A 99 33.95 3.97 -11.92
C ASP A 99 34.01 4.75 -10.60
N LEU A 100 32.87 5.32 -10.18
CA LEU A 100 32.77 6.07 -8.92
C LEU A 100 33.05 5.19 -7.69
N THR A 101 32.72 3.91 -7.74
CA THR A 101 32.84 2.96 -6.63
C THR A 101 34.03 2.00 -6.75
N GLU A 102 34.92 2.22 -7.72
CA GLU A 102 36.15 1.43 -7.95
C GLU A 102 37.00 1.30 -6.68
N GLY A 103 37.17 2.39 -5.93
CA GLY A 103 37.94 2.35 -4.67
C GLY A 103 37.36 1.40 -3.63
N LEU A 104 36.02 1.31 -3.53
CA LEU A 104 35.34 0.39 -2.62
C LEU A 104 35.44 -1.05 -3.14
N ASN A 105 35.27 -1.26 -4.44
CA ASN A 105 35.42 -2.58 -5.06
C ASN A 105 36.83 -3.14 -4.85
N SER A 106 37.86 -2.33 -5.14
CA SER A 106 39.26 -2.66 -4.91
C SER A 106 39.56 -2.98 -3.43
N TYR A 107 38.95 -2.24 -2.49
CA TYR A 107 39.06 -2.55 -1.06
C TYR A 107 38.50 -3.94 -0.72
N PHE A 108 37.30 -4.26 -1.21
CA PHE A 108 36.69 -5.57 -0.99
C PHE A 108 37.43 -6.71 -1.70
N ALA A 109 38.04 -6.44 -2.86
CA ALA A 109 38.88 -7.41 -3.58
C ALA A 109 40.15 -7.78 -2.80
N GLN A 110 40.70 -6.84 -2.02
CA GLN A 110 41.89 -7.07 -1.19
C GLN A 110 41.55 -7.64 0.20
N ASN A 111 40.29 -7.51 0.64
CA ASN A 111 39.85 -7.86 2.00
C ASN A 111 38.65 -8.83 1.95
N ASP A 112 38.92 -10.09 1.60
CA ASP A 112 37.89 -11.15 1.50
C ASP A 112 36.99 -11.23 2.74
N ARG A 113 37.57 -11.12 3.95
CA ARG A 113 36.80 -11.17 5.20
C ARG A 113 35.74 -10.07 5.30
N MET A 114 36.06 -8.87 4.82
CA MET A 114 35.13 -7.74 4.86
C MET A 114 34.06 -7.87 3.79
N ARG A 115 34.43 -8.38 2.61
CA ARG A 115 33.48 -8.73 1.54
C ARG A 115 32.47 -9.76 2.03
N ASP A 116 32.98 -10.86 2.60
CA ASP A 116 32.16 -11.97 3.06
C ASP A 116 31.25 -11.54 4.22
N ALA A 117 31.77 -10.76 5.17
CA ALA A 117 30.94 -10.17 6.23
C ALA A 117 29.84 -9.27 5.67
N PHE A 118 30.12 -8.46 4.65
CA PHE A 118 29.13 -7.58 4.03
C PHE A 118 28.03 -8.36 3.30
N LEU A 119 28.40 -9.43 2.58
CA LEU A 119 27.47 -10.37 1.94
C LEU A 119 26.57 -11.07 2.98
N ILE A 120 27.15 -11.54 4.10
CA ILE A 120 26.41 -12.23 5.16
C ILE A 120 25.43 -11.28 5.84
N ILE A 121 25.89 -10.10 6.25
CA ILE A 121 25.03 -9.12 6.93
C ILE A 121 23.85 -8.74 6.04
N CYS A 122 24.10 -8.40 4.78
CA CYS A 122 23.03 -8.04 3.86
C CYS A 122 22.09 -9.20 3.54
N GLY A 123 22.62 -10.43 3.39
CA GLY A 123 21.82 -11.64 3.21
C GLY A 123 20.91 -11.92 4.41
N LEU A 124 21.42 -11.80 5.64
CA LEU A 124 20.64 -11.96 6.86
C LEU A 124 19.54 -10.90 6.99
N LEU A 125 19.81 -9.65 6.63
CA LEU A 125 18.80 -8.59 6.64
C LEU A 125 17.66 -8.90 5.65
N MET A 126 17.98 -9.40 4.45
CA MET A 126 16.99 -9.86 3.48
C MET A 126 16.17 -11.04 4.01
N ASP A 127 16.83 -12.03 4.62
CA ASP A 127 16.16 -13.21 5.18
C ASP A 127 15.20 -12.81 6.30
N ILE A 128 15.63 -11.96 7.23
CA ILE A 128 14.77 -11.44 8.31
C ILE A 128 13.56 -10.71 7.72
N MET A 129 13.78 -9.84 6.72
CA MET A 129 12.71 -9.08 6.07
C MET A 129 11.67 -10.00 5.44
N VAL A 130 12.09 -10.94 4.60
CA VAL A 130 11.20 -11.86 3.87
C VAL A 130 10.50 -12.85 4.82
N LEU A 131 11.23 -13.46 5.76
CA LEU A 131 10.65 -14.37 6.73
C LEU A 131 9.63 -13.68 7.64
N THR A 132 9.93 -12.45 8.09
CA THR A 132 8.96 -11.66 8.88
C THR A 132 7.71 -11.37 8.06
N GLN A 133 7.87 -11.04 6.78
CA GLN A 133 6.74 -10.81 5.89
C GLN A 133 5.90 -12.08 5.68
N PHE A 134 6.51 -13.24 5.48
CA PHE A 134 5.79 -14.50 5.34
C PHE A 134 5.11 -14.92 6.63
N TYR A 135 5.78 -14.76 7.78
CA TYR A 135 5.15 -14.96 9.08
C TYR A 135 3.92 -14.06 9.25
N ARG A 136 4.03 -12.76 8.90
CA ARG A 136 2.91 -11.82 8.95
C ARG A 136 1.78 -12.25 8.02
N PHE A 137 2.11 -12.61 6.78
CA PHE A 137 1.12 -13.07 5.80
C PHE A 137 0.40 -14.33 6.28
N ALA A 138 1.12 -15.32 6.82
CA ALA A 138 0.51 -16.54 7.33
C ALA A 138 -0.38 -16.31 8.55
N ARG A 139 0.02 -15.41 9.47
CA ARG A 139 -0.68 -15.22 10.75
C ARG A 139 -1.77 -14.15 10.72
N TYR A 140 -1.57 -13.09 9.95
CA TYR A 140 -2.37 -11.86 9.91
C TYR A 140 -2.73 -11.43 8.49
N GLY A 141 -2.46 -12.25 7.47
CA GLY A 141 -2.73 -11.91 6.08
C GLY A 141 -4.22 -11.69 5.82
N THR A 142 -4.56 -10.51 5.31
CA THR A 142 -5.92 -10.13 4.95
C THR A 142 -6.18 -10.11 3.44
N SER A 143 -5.13 -10.24 2.64
CA SER A 143 -5.17 -10.21 1.18
C SER A 143 -4.05 -11.06 0.59
N TRP A 144 -4.32 -11.67 -0.57
CA TRP A 144 -3.35 -12.40 -1.40
C TRP A 144 -2.45 -11.48 -2.24
N ARG A 145 -2.46 -10.17 -2.01
CA ARG A 145 -1.61 -9.21 -2.73
C ARG A 145 -0.13 -9.58 -2.71
N LEU A 146 0.44 -9.88 -1.53
CA LEU A 146 1.87 -10.22 -1.41
C LEU A 146 2.28 -11.41 -2.31
N PRO A 147 1.69 -12.62 -2.17
CA PRO A 147 2.13 -13.76 -2.96
C PRO A 147 1.92 -13.53 -4.46
N ILE A 148 0.84 -12.84 -4.86
CA ILE A 148 0.61 -12.48 -6.27
C ILE A 148 1.72 -11.55 -6.77
N ALA A 149 2.09 -10.51 -6.00
CA ALA A 149 3.15 -9.57 -6.37
C ALA A 149 4.49 -10.30 -6.54
N MET A 150 4.89 -11.10 -5.55
CA MET A 150 6.14 -11.86 -5.57
C MET A 150 6.18 -12.85 -6.74
N PHE A 151 5.11 -13.62 -6.94
CA PHE A 151 5.04 -14.62 -8.01
C PHE A 151 5.09 -13.97 -9.39
N ALA A 152 4.29 -12.92 -9.63
CA ALA A 152 4.28 -12.22 -10.91
C ALA A 152 5.64 -11.57 -11.21
N PHE A 153 6.27 -10.94 -10.20
CA PHE A 153 7.60 -10.34 -10.33
C PHE A 153 8.67 -11.37 -10.69
N TYR A 154 8.75 -12.50 -9.97
CA TYR A 154 9.80 -13.50 -10.21
C TYR A 154 9.56 -14.32 -11.47
N ILE A 155 8.32 -14.58 -11.87
CA ILE A 155 8.04 -15.19 -13.18
C ILE A 155 8.47 -14.27 -14.30
N PHE A 156 8.06 -13.00 -14.25
CA PHE A 156 8.42 -12.06 -15.29
C PHE A 156 9.93 -11.89 -15.39
N ARG A 157 10.61 -11.78 -14.24
CA ARG A 157 12.06 -11.79 -14.16
C ARG A 157 12.66 -13.03 -14.84
N ALA A 158 12.20 -14.22 -14.47
CA ALA A 158 12.73 -15.47 -15.02
C ALA A 158 12.58 -15.51 -16.55
N LEU A 159 11.43 -15.08 -17.09
CA LEU A 159 11.22 -14.98 -18.54
C LEU A 159 12.20 -14.00 -19.21
N VAL A 160 12.37 -12.82 -18.65
CA VAL A 160 13.30 -11.81 -19.18
C VAL A 160 14.75 -12.32 -19.16
N GLN A 161 15.16 -13.00 -18.09
CA GLN A 161 16.50 -13.58 -17.96
C GLN A 161 16.76 -14.74 -18.92
N GLN A 162 15.72 -15.43 -19.41
CA GLN A 162 15.88 -16.41 -20.48
C GLN A 162 16.02 -15.77 -21.85
N LEU A 163 15.53 -14.54 -22.02
CA LEU A 163 15.55 -13.83 -23.31
C LEU A 163 16.78 -12.93 -23.48
N PHE A 164 17.33 -12.42 -22.37
CA PHE A 164 18.42 -11.44 -22.40
C PHE A 164 19.50 -11.77 -21.37
N TRP A 165 20.74 -11.91 -21.86
CA TRP A 165 21.92 -12.19 -21.04
C TRP A 165 22.89 -11.02 -21.08
N MET A 166 23.39 -10.63 -19.91
CA MET A 166 24.40 -9.58 -19.79
C MET A 166 25.78 -10.19 -19.56
N ARG A 167 26.82 -9.44 -19.90
CA ARG A 167 28.19 -9.82 -19.56
C ARG A 167 28.39 -9.59 -18.06
N TYR A 168 29.24 -10.40 -17.41
CA TYR A 168 29.71 -10.09 -16.06
C TYR A 168 30.48 -8.76 -16.06
N PRO A 169 30.23 -7.87 -15.09
CA PRO A 169 31.02 -6.66 -14.95
C PRO A 169 32.45 -7.01 -14.53
N ASP A 170 33.42 -6.22 -14.98
CA ASP A 170 34.81 -6.40 -14.58
C ASP A 170 34.93 -6.11 -13.07
N GLY A 171 35.68 -6.91 -12.31
CA GLY A 171 35.73 -6.78 -10.84
C GLY A 171 34.51 -7.35 -10.10
N TYR A 172 33.82 -8.33 -10.69
CA TYR A 172 32.74 -9.09 -10.05
C TYR A 172 33.24 -9.87 -8.81
N LEU A 173 32.71 -9.55 -7.63
CA LEU A 173 33.12 -10.12 -6.34
C LEU A 173 31.97 -10.86 -5.63
N TRP A 174 31.08 -11.52 -6.38
CA TRP A 174 29.94 -12.26 -5.80
C TRP A 174 30.23 -13.76 -5.65
N ASP A 175 31.01 -14.11 -4.63
CA ASP A 175 31.34 -15.49 -4.30
C ASP A 175 30.61 -15.96 -3.03
N PHE A 176 30.71 -17.26 -2.71
CA PHE A 176 30.10 -17.83 -1.52
C PHE A 176 30.84 -17.39 -0.24
N PRO A 177 30.19 -16.69 0.71
CA PRO A 177 30.87 -16.10 1.86
C PRO A 177 31.07 -17.07 3.04
N GLY A 178 30.78 -18.37 2.85
CA GLY A 178 30.86 -19.38 3.92
C GLY A 178 29.59 -19.56 4.74
N PHE A 179 28.54 -18.75 4.51
CA PHE A 179 27.24 -18.86 5.16
C PHE A 179 26.10 -18.73 4.15
N TYR A 180 25.12 -19.62 4.22
CA TYR A 180 23.99 -19.62 3.29
C TYR A 180 22.90 -18.64 3.75
N SER A 181 22.38 -17.88 2.79
CA SER A 181 21.16 -17.10 2.94
C SER A 181 19.99 -17.91 2.35
N ILE A 182 18.80 -17.70 2.90
CA ILE A 182 17.57 -18.36 2.41
C ILE A 182 17.09 -17.69 1.11
N THR A 183 17.28 -16.37 1.02
CA THR A 183 16.73 -15.54 -0.06
C THR A 183 17.77 -15.12 -1.09
N VAL A 184 19.06 -15.18 -0.76
CA VAL A 184 20.16 -14.75 -1.62
C VAL A 184 20.93 -15.95 -2.16
N PRO A 185 20.92 -16.18 -3.50
CA PRO A 185 21.80 -17.17 -4.11
C PRO A 185 23.23 -16.65 -4.18
N TYR A 186 24.18 -17.55 -3.95
CA TYR A 186 25.62 -17.26 -4.07
C TYR A 186 26.23 -18.02 -5.24
N GLY A 187 27.28 -17.44 -5.81
CA GLY A 187 27.98 -17.96 -6.98
C GLY A 187 27.72 -17.15 -8.24
N LYS A 188 28.51 -17.45 -9.27
CA LYS A 188 28.47 -16.73 -10.55
C LYS A 188 27.26 -17.18 -11.36
N THR A 189 26.25 -16.32 -11.41
CA THR A 189 25.05 -16.51 -12.24
C THR A 189 24.83 -15.30 -13.15
N ASN A 190 24.29 -15.55 -14.35
CA ASN A 190 23.96 -14.48 -15.31
C ASN A 190 22.53 -13.97 -15.05
N ASP A 191 22.25 -13.59 -13.80
CA ASP A 191 20.93 -13.19 -13.34
C ASP A 191 20.80 -11.66 -13.18
N PHE A 192 21.49 -10.91 -14.04
CA PHE A 192 21.65 -9.46 -13.91
C PHE A 192 20.37 -8.65 -14.13
N PHE A 193 19.69 -8.78 -15.28
CA PHE A 193 18.58 -7.87 -15.63
C PHE A 193 17.19 -8.44 -15.28
N PHE A 194 16.33 -7.70 -14.58
CA PHE A 194 16.63 -6.55 -13.69
C PHE A 194 17.14 -7.06 -12.32
N SER A 195 17.20 -6.29 -11.22
CA SER A 195 17.67 -6.81 -9.92
C SER A 195 16.56 -7.41 -9.06
N GLY A 196 16.75 -8.66 -8.61
CA GLY A 196 15.78 -9.41 -7.82
C GLY A 196 15.75 -8.96 -6.36
N HIS A 197 16.94 -8.71 -5.80
CA HIS A 197 17.13 -8.18 -4.45
C HIS A 197 16.38 -6.86 -4.26
N ILE A 198 16.57 -5.92 -5.18
CA ILE A 198 15.96 -4.59 -5.09
C ILE A 198 14.45 -4.65 -5.29
N GLY A 199 13.96 -5.37 -6.29
CA GLY A 199 12.52 -5.45 -6.51
C GLY A 199 11.79 -6.22 -5.40
N CYS A 200 12.41 -7.25 -4.82
CA CYS A 200 11.92 -7.89 -3.60
C CYS A 200 11.80 -6.86 -2.46
N CYS A 201 12.90 -6.17 -2.11
CA CYS A 201 12.88 -5.10 -1.09
C CYS A 201 11.75 -4.09 -1.31
N VAL A 202 11.55 -3.64 -2.55
CA VAL A 202 10.50 -2.67 -2.89
C VAL A 202 9.11 -3.24 -2.60
N ILE A 203 8.83 -4.48 -3.03
CA ILE A 203 7.57 -5.17 -2.70
C ILE A 203 7.38 -5.26 -1.18
N GLN A 204 8.43 -5.61 -0.43
CA GLN A 204 8.39 -5.70 1.03
C GLN A 204 8.07 -4.35 1.70
N ILE A 205 8.72 -3.26 1.27
CA ILE A 205 8.49 -1.90 1.80
C ILE A 205 7.02 -1.51 1.68
N PHE A 206 6.46 -1.63 0.46
CA PHE A 206 5.08 -1.25 0.21
C PHE A 206 4.09 -2.18 0.90
N GLU A 207 4.41 -3.47 0.99
CA GLU A 207 3.57 -4.43 1.68
C GLU A 207 3.53 -4.18 3.19
N PHE A 208 4.65 -3.94 3.86
CA PHE A 208 4.65 -3.57 5.27
C PHE A 208 3.91 -2.26 5.52
N LYS A 209 4.12 -1.25 4.66
CA LYS A 209 3.46 0.06 4.76
C LYS A 209 1.95 -0.06 4.63
N ALA A 210 1.46 -0.78 3.64
CA ALA A 210 0.03 -0.96 3.41
C ALA A 210 -0.68 -1.77 4.51
N ASN A 211 0.08 -2.49 5.34
CA ASN A 211 -0.42 -3.18 6.51
C ASN A 211 -0.16 -2.41 7.82
N ASN A 212 0.24 -1.14 7.76
CA ASN A 212 0.59 -0.28 8.89
C ASN A 212 1.72 -0.81 9.80
N TRP A 213 2.60 -1.68 9.28
CA TRP A 213 3.80 -2.14 9.97
C TRP A 213 4.98 -1.21 9.66
N ASN A 214 4.82 0.08 9.97
CA ASN A 214 5.72 1.15 9.54
C ASN A 214 7.18 0.93 9.98
N LYS A 215 7.41 0.40 11.19
CA LYS A 215 8.77 0.07 11.67
C LYS A 215 9.49 -0.92 10.74
N PHE A 216 8.79 -1.97 10.29
CA PHE A 216 9.32 -2.94 9.35
C PHE A 216 9.41 -2.39 7.92
N ALA A 217 8.54 -1.46 7.54
CA ALA A 217 8.69 -0.75 6.27
C ALA A 217 9.98 0.09 6.23
N TYR A 218 10.32 0.80 7.31
CA TYR A 218 11.60 1.52 7.42
C TYR A 218 12.80 0.58 7.46
N PHE A 219 12.71 -0.54 8.19
CA PHE A 219 13.73 -1.58 8.17
C PHE A 219 13.96 -2.14 6.75
N SER A 220 12.89 -2.38 5.99
CA SER A 220 12.96 -2.85 4.61
C SER A 220 13.57 -1.80 3.68
N LEU A 221 13.32 -0.51 3.92
CA LEU A 221 13.94 0.58 3.18
C LEU A 221 15.45 0.67 3.42
N VAL A 222 15.89 0.55 4.68
CA VAL A 222 17.31 0.50 5.03
C VAL A 222 17.97 -0.74 4.42
N THR A 223 17.31 -1.90 4.48
CA THR A 223 17.77 -3.14 3.85
C THR A 223 17.90 -2.97 2.34
N CYS A 224 16.94 -2.30 1.69
CA CYS A 224 17.00 -1.97 0.27
C CYS A 224 18.22 -1.10 -0.09
N ALA A 225 18.50 -0.07 0.72
CA ALA A 225 19.64 0.81 0.50
C ALA A 225 20.98 0.08 0.69
N LEU A 226 21.09 -0.79 1.70
CA LEU A 226 22.27 -1.62 1.92
C LEU A 226 22.47 -2.63 0.79
N GLN A 227 21.39 -3.26 0.32
CA GLN A 227 21.43 -4.15 -0.83
C GLN A 227 21.84 -3.41 -2.11
N PHE A 228 21.34 -2.20 -2.31
CA PHE A 228 21.77 -1.36 -3.43
C PHE A 228 23.27 -1.08 -3.37
N ALA A 229 23.77 -0.65 -2.20
CA ALA A 229 25.19 -0.40 -1.99
C ALA A 229 26.04 -1.67 -2.20
N LEU A 230 25.60 -2.81 -1.67
CA LEU A 230 26.26 -4.11 -1.84
C LEU A 230 26.43 -4.46 -3.32
N MET A 231 25.36 -4.34 -4.12
CA MET A 231 25.39 -4.69 -5.53
C MET A 231 26.32 -3.79 -6.35
N ILE A 232 26.40 -2.51 -6.02
CA ILE A 232 27.33 -1.60 -6.68
C ILE A 232 28.78 -1.87 -6.25
N CYS A 233 29.04 -1.94 -4.94
CA CYS A 233 30.39 -2.11 -4.41
C CYS A 233 31.03 -3.44 -4.83
N LEU A 234 30.25 -4.53 -4.88
CA LEU A 234 30.75 -5.86 -5.28
C LEU A 234 30.53 -6.15 -6.77
N ARG A 235 29.99 -5.17 -7.51
CA ARG A 235 29.64 -5.29 -8.92
C ARG A 235 28.73 -6.50 -9.20
N GLY A 236 27.80 -6.75 -8.28
CA GLY A 236 26.80 -7.82 -8.42
C GLY A 236 25.72 -7.51 -9.45
N HIS A 237 25.43 -6.23 -9.71
CA HIS A 237 24.47 -5.78 -10.72
C HIS A 237 24.84 -4.42 -11.29
N TYR A 238 24.50 -4.19 -12.56
CA TYR A 238 24.59 -2.86 -13.17
C TYR A 238 23.56 -1.92 -12.55
N PHE A 239 23.85 -0.62 -12.56
CA PHE A 239 22.94 0.41 -12.04
C PHE A 239 21.55 0.34 -12.70
N ILE A 240 21.49 0.08 -14.01
CA ILE A 240 20.24 -0.07 -14.75
C ILE A 240 19.38 -1.23 -14.22
N ASP A 241 20.00 -2.32 -13.75
CA ASP A 241 19.30 -3.46 -13.16
C ASP A 241 18.64 -3.07 -11.85
N LEU A 242 19.33 -2.27 -11.03
CA LEU A 242 18.84 -1.81 -9.73
C LEU A 242 17.65 -0.87 -9.91
N VAL A 243 17.77 0.12 -10.80
CA VAL A 243 16.66 1.04 -11.13
C VAL A 243 15.46 0.28 -11.67
N SER A 244 15.70 -0.66 -12.59
CA SER A 244 14.63 -1.50 -13.14
C SER A 244 13.98 -2.37 -12.06
N GLY A 245 14.76 -2.87 -11.10
CA GLY A 245 14.25 -3.60 -9.94
C GLY A 245 13.27 -2.77 -9.11
N ILE A 246 13.56 -1.48 -8.87
CA ILE A 246 12.65 -0.55 -8.18
C ILE A 246 11.35 -0.39 -8.97
N VAL A 247 11.47 -0.10 -10.26
CA VAL A 247 10.30 0.16 -11.13
C VAL A 247 9.41 -1.08 -11.22
N PHE A 248 9.98 -2.24 -11.55
CA PHE A 248 9.20 -3.48 -11.68
C PHE A 248 8.66 -3.96 -10.33
N GLY A 249 9.43 -3.87 -9.24
CA GLY A 249 8.96 -4.24 -7.91
C GLY A 249 7.72 -3.43 -7.49
N HIS A 250 7.77 -2.10 -7.68
CA HIS A 250 6.63 -1.23 -7.40
C HIS A 250 5.45 -1.51 -8.36
N TYR A 251 5.73 -1.68 -9.66
CA TYR A 251 4.71 -1.97 -10.66
C TYR A 251 3.94 -3.28 -10.38
N PHE A 252 4.65 -4.37 -10.08
CA PHE A 252 4.00 -5.65 -9.76
C PHE A 252 3.24 -5.61 -8.44
N TRP A 253 3.69 -4.82 -7.46
CA TRP A 253 2.92 -4.59 -6.24
C TRP A 253 1.59 -3.88 -6.52
N MET A 254 1.59 -2.83 -7.35
CA MET A 254 0.35 -2.15 -7.78
C MET A 254 -0.58 -3.06 -8.59
N LEU A 255 -0.03 -3.85 -9.51
CA LEU A 255 -0.82 -4.82 -10.27
C LEU A 255 -1.44 -5.86 -9.34
N ALA A 256 -0.68 -6.36 -8.37
CA ALA A 256 -1.18 -7.34 -7.42
C ALA A 256 -2.29 -6.76 -6.54
N GLU A 257 -2.29 -5.47 -6.23
CA GLU A 257 -3.41 -4.83 -5.52
C GLU A 257 -4.71 -4.94 -6.35
N LYS A 258 -4.64 -4.68 -7.66
CA LYS A 258 -5.78 -4.83 -8.57
C LYS A 258 -6.22 -6.29 -8.72
N TYR A 259 -5.29 -7.20 -8.97
CA TYR A 259 -5.61 -8.60 -9.27
C TYR A 259 -5.91 -9.44 -8.02
N SER A 260 -5.42 -9.03 -6.84
CA SER A 260 -5.79 -9.68 -5.58
C SER A 260 -7.29 -9.62 -5.32
N TYR A 261 -8.02 -8.64 -5.88
CA TYR A 261 -9.48 -8.61 -5.80
C TYR A 261 -10.12 -9.89 -6.34
N LEU A 262 -9.60 -10.42 -7.46
CA LEU A 262 -10.13 -11.64 -8.05
C LEU A 262 -9.97 -12.83 -7.10
N VAL A 263 -8.80 -12.98 -6.52
CA VAL A 263 -8.50 -14.09 -5.60
C VAL A 263 -9.22 -13.89 -4.26
N ASP A 264 -9.06 -12.72 -3.64
CA ASP A 264 -9.62 -12.41 -2.33
C ASP A 264 -11.15 -12.53 -2.33
N VAL A 265 -11.85 -11.98 -3.34
CA VAL A 265 -13.31 -11.89 -3.35
C VAL A 265 -13.97 -13.09 -4.04
N TYR A 266 -13.52 -13.48 -5.24
CA TYR A 266 -14.21 -14.56 -5.97
C TYR A 266 -13.84 -15.94 -5.46
N ILE A 267 -12.57 -16.16 -5.09
CA ILE A 267 -12.11 -17.48 -4.63
C ILE A 267 -12.33 -17.62 -3.13
N PHE A 268 -11.82 -16.69 -2.33
CA PHE A 268 -11.83 -16.81 -0.86
C PHE A 268 -12.99 -16.08 -0.16
N ARG A 269 -13.81 -15.34 -0.90
CA ARG A 269 -14.95 -14.57 -0.36
C ARG A 269 -14.57 -13.69 0.84
N ILE A 270 -13.37 -13.12 0.82
CA ILE A 270 -12.88 -12.20 1.86
C ILE A 270 -13.65 -10.88 1.71
N PRO A 271 -14.40 -10.45 2.74
CA PRO A 271 -15.18 -9.23 2.66
C PRO A 271 -14.28 -7.98 2.61
N PHE A 272 -14.79 -6.91 1.99
CA PHE A 272 -14.05 -5.67 1.76
C PHE A 272 -13.41 -5.08 3.03
N HIS A 273 -14.14 -5.05 4.13
CA HIS A 273 -13.67 -4.50 5.41
C HIS A 273 -12.47 -5.28 6.00
N LYS A 274 -12.32 -6.57 5.69
CA LYS A 274 -11.15 -7.34 6.10
C LYS A 274 -9.94 -7.05 5.22
N ARG A 275 -10.14 -6.83 3.91
CA ARG A 275 -9.07 -6.52 2.96
C ARG A 275 -8.40 -5.18 3.25
N PHE A 276 -9.21 -4.19 3.65
CA PHE A 276 -8.73 -2.84 3.98
C PHE A 276 -9.14 -2.46 5.41
N PRO A 277 -8.48 -3.03 6.44
CA PRO A 277 -8.87 -2.82 7.84
C PRO A 277 -8.69 -1.36 8.30
N TYR A 278 -7.93 -0.57 7.54
CA TYR A 278 -7.63 0.83 7.82
C TYR A 278 -8.37 1.79 6.89
N PHE A 279 -9.27 1.29 6.05
CA PHE A 279 -10.12 2.15 5.24
C PHE A 279 -11.11 2.88 6.15
N SER A 280 -11.18 4.21 6.08
CA SER A 280 -12.09 4.97 6.93
C SER A 280 -13.54 4.52 6.69
N HIS A 281 -14.19 4.04 7.75
CA HIS A 281 -15.61 3.70 7.72
C HIS A 281 -16.50 4.94 7.58
N ALA A 282 -15.97 6.11 7.89
CA ALA A 282 -16.64 7.40 7.76
C ALA A 282 -15.97 8.19 6.62
N CYS A 283 -16.63 8.21 5.46
CA CYS A 283 -16.35 9.25 4.48
C CYS A 283 -17.07 10.52 4.96
N GLY A 284 -16.32 11.55 5.34
CA GLY A 284 -16.89 12.80 5.87
C GLY A 284 -17.87 13.51 4.93
N ASN A 285 -17.85 13.16 3.63
CA ASN A 285 -18.73 13.70 2.60
C ASN A 285 -19.78 12.71 2.08
N CYS A 286 -19.79 11.46 2.55
CA CYS A 286 -20.70 10.44 2.01
C CYS A 286 -21.84 10.21 3.01
N GLN A 287 -23.08 10.49 2.59
CA GLN A 287 -24.28 10.23 3.40
C GLN A 287 -24.56 8.73 3.61
N HIS A 288 -24.04 7.87 2.74
CA HIS A 288 -24.18 6.44 2.88
C HIS A 288 -22.96 5.85 3.58
N PRO A 289 -23.12 5.23 4.78
CA PRO A 289 -22.03 4.49 5.39
C PRO A 289 -21.59 3.39 4.42
N ILE A 290 -20.28 3.26 4.22
CA ILE A 290 -19.70 2.28 3.30
C ILE A 290 -20.11 0.84 3.64
N GLN A 291 -20.61 0.64 4.85
CA GLN A 291 -21.23 -0.59 5.32
C GLN A 291 -22.35 -1.08 4.40
N LEU A 292 -23.13 -0.19 3.77
CA LEU A 292 -24.18 -0.56 2.80
C LEU A 292 -23.63 -1.23 1.53
N TRP A 293 -22.37 -0.98 1.20
CA TRP A 293 -21.67 -1.61 0.06
C TRP A 293 -20.95 -2.90 0.48
N ALA A 294 -20.76 -3.09 1.78
CA ALA A 294 -20.05 -4.23 2.36
C ALA A 294 -21.00 -5.33 2.86
N THR A 295 -22.29 -5.04 3.05
CA THR A 295 -23.30 -6.04 3.40
C THR A 295 -23.62 -6.90 2.17
N PRO A 296 -23.54 -8.24 2.26
CA PRO A 296 -23.98 -9.13 1.18
C PRO A 296 -25.42 -8.81 0.80
N HIS A 297 -25.72 -8.80 -0.50
CA HIS A 297 -27.03 -8.42 -1.03
C HIS A 297 -28.21 -9.21 -0.42
N SER A 298 -27.94 -10.38 0.17
CA SER A 298 -28.92 -11.21 0.88
C SER A 298 -29.42 -10.60 2.21
N GLU A 299 -28.64 -9.77 2.89
CA GLU A 299 -29.07 -9.11 4.14
C GLU A 299 -29.81 -7.78 3.88
N ASN A 300 -29.49 -7.11 2.77
CA ASN A 300 -30.20 -5.90 2.36
C ASN A 300 -31.68 -6.19 2.02
N HIS A 301 -32.03 -7.43 1.66
CA HIS A 301 -33.44 -7.80 1.46
C HIS A 301 -34.23 -7.76 2.78
N TYR A 302 -33.64 -8.14 3.91
CA TYR A 302 -34.30 -8.09 5.22
C TYR A 302 -34.45 -6.67 5.75
N LEU A 303 -33.42 -5.83 5.64
CA LEU A 303 -33.51 -4.42 6.07
C LEU A 303 -34.49 -3.63 5.22
N ARG A 304 -34.50 -3.84 3.90
CA ARG A 304 -35.47 -3.21 2.99
C ARG A 304 -36.90 -3.74 3.21
N SER A 305 -37.05 -5.00 3.60
CA SER A 305 -38.35 -5.57 3.95
C SER A 305 -38.83 -5.13 5.35
N ALA A 306 -37.92 -4.86 6.28
CA ALA A 306 -38.24 -4.32 7.60
C ALA A 306 -38.62 -2.83 7.51
N GLU A 307 -37.94 -2.03 6.69
CA GLU A 307 -38.33 -0.64 6.43
C GLU A 307 -39.65 -0.54 5.65
N MET A 308 -39.89 -1.42 4.67
CA MET A 308 -41.17 -1.45 3.95
C MET A 308 -42.30 -2.10 4.76
N GLY A 309 -41.99 -2.97 5.71
CA GLY A 309 -42.97 -3.64 6.60
C GLY A 309 -43.33 -2.83 7.84
N GLY A 310 -42.45 -1.93 8.31
CA GLY A 310 -42.67 -1.09 9.49
C GLY A 310 -43.59 0.11 9.27
N LEU A 311 -43.89 0.46 8.02
CA LEU A 311 -44.77 1.59 7.68
C LEU A 311 -46.26 1.25 7.67
N ASN A 312 -46.68 0.03 8.03
CA ASN A 312 -48.09 -0.37 7.92
C ASN A 312 -48.69 -1.07 9.14
N ILE A 313 -48.06 -1.00 10.32
CA ILE A 313 -48.61 -1.63 11.55
C ILE A 313 -49.58 -0.70 12.30
N ASN A 314 -49.54 0.61 12.08
CA ASN A 314 -50.46 1.55 12.75
C ASN A 314 -51.82 1.73 12.06
N SER A 315 -52.04 1.22 10.84
CA SER A 315 -53.32 1.40 10.13
C SER A 315 -54.36 0.31 10.45
N GLN A 316 -53.96 -0.87 10.92
CA GLN A 316 -54.90 -1.95 11.29
C GLN A 316 -55.34 -1.93 12.75
N GLN A 317 -54.63 -1.19 13.63
CA GLN A 317 -55.00 -1.12 15.05
C GLN A 317 -56.03 -0.01 15.35
N GLU A 318 -56.16 1.00 14.48
CA GLU A 318 -57.21 2.03 14.60
C GLU A 318 -58.58 1.57 14.08
N SER A 319 -58.65 0.61 13.14
CA SER A 319 -59.95 0.10 12.67
C SER A 319 -60.68 -0.78 13.68
N HIS A 320 -59.97 -1.40 14.63
CA HIS A 320 -60.59 -2.20 15.69
C HIS A 320 -61.04 -1.39 16.92
N LEU A 321 -60.54 -0.16 17.11
CA LEU A 321 -61.00 0.71 18.21
C LEU A 321 -62.20 1.58 17.83
N ALA A 322 -62.46 1.79 16.53
CA ALA A 322 -63.64 2.54 16.07
C ALA A 322 -64.95 1.72 16.14
N GLU A 323 -64.87 0.38 16.17
CA GLU A 323 -66.06 -0.49 16.17
C GLU A 323 -66.62 -0.73 17.59
N SER A 324 -65.86 -0.47 18.66
CA SER A 324 -66.30 -0.66 20.06
C SER A 324 -66.93 0.57 20.72
N LEU A 325 -67.07 1.69 20.01
CA LEU A 325 -67.65 2.94 20.54
C LEU A 325 -69.08 3.23 20.05
N HIS A 326 -69.71 2.30 19.31
CA HIS A 326 -71.10 2.44 18.85
C HIS A 326 -72.12 1.57 19.58
N GLU A 327 -71.72 0.81 20.60
CA GLU A 327 -72.62 0.07 21.48
C GLU A 327 -72.50 0.60 22.92
N HIS A 328 -73.09 1.76 23.21
CA HIS A 328 -73.61 2.09 24.55
C HIS A 328 -74.59 3.26 24.54
#